data_AF-A0A7Z9WSL5-F1
#
_entry.id   AF-A0A7Z9WSL5-F1
#
_cell.length_a   1.000
_cell.length_b   1.000
_cell.length_c   1.000
_cell.angle_alpha   90.00
_cell.angle_beta   90.00
_cell.angle_gamma   90.00
#
_symmetry.space_group_name_H-M   'P 1'
#
loop_
_entity.id
_entity.type
_entity.pdbx_description
1 polymer ?
#
loop_
_entity_poly.entity_id
_entity_poly.type
_entity_poly.pdbx_seq_one_letter_code
_entity_poly.pdbx_strand_id
1 'polypeptide(L)'
;ELRDSLYHLMGDTVRQAVKALALDADAQKLFSRLFNTYHGLMDALGVCDLTLAKIVYQVREQGLAAKISGAGLGDCVLALGQIDLPGYHCLPATITEQGAWHDAP
;
A
#
# COMPACT_ATOMS: atom_id res chain seq x y z
N GLU A 1 -18.36 10.97 -13.92
CA GLU A 1 -17.28 11.32 -14.87
C GLU A 1 -15.89 11.34 -14.21
N LEU A 2 -15.47 12.41 -13.51
CA LEU A 2 -14.10 12.48 -12.95
C LEU A 2 -13.76 11.37 -11.93
N ARG A 3 -14.69 11.09 -11.00
CA ARG A 3 -14.54 10.02 -10.01
C ARG A 3 -14.43 8.64 -10.68
N ASP A 4 -15.18 8.42 -11.75
CA ASP A 4 -15.17 7.14 -12.46
C ASP A 4 -13.84 6.96 -13.21
N SER A 5 -13.31 8.03 -13.81
CA SER A 5 -11.95 8.04 -14.38
C SER A 5 -10.88 7.73 -13.34
N LEU A 6 -11.01 8.25 -12.12
CA LEU A 6 -10.10 7.93 -11.01
C LEU A 6 -10.17 6.43 -10.66
N TYR A 7 -11.36 5.86 -10.54
CA TYR A 7 -11.52 4.42 -10.28
C TYR A 7 -10.95 3.55 -11.42
N HIS A 8 -11.12 3.97 -12.67
CA HIS A 8 -10.49 3.28 -13.80
C HIS A 8 -8.96 3.29 -13.70
N LEU A 9 -8.38 4.45 -13.38
CA LEU A 9 -6.92 4.60 -13.19
C LEU A 9 -6.41 3.76 -12.01
N MET A 10 -7.17 3.70 -10.91
CA MET A 10 -6.86 2.82 -9.77
C MET A 10 -6.85 1.35 -10.22
N GLY A 11 -7.86 0.92 -10.96
CA GLY A 11 -7.93 -0.44 -11.52
C GLY A 11 -6.78 -0.77 -12.47
N ASP A 12 -6.39 0.17 -13.33
CA ASP A 12 -5.25 0.00 -14.23
C ASP A 12 -3.92 -0.08 -13.47
N THR A 13 -3.78 0.71 -12.41
CA THR A 13 -2.60 0.67 -11.54
C THR A 13 -2.44 -0.71 -10.89
N VAL A 14 -3.53 -1.33 -10.41
CA VAL A 14 -3.51 -2.69 -9.85
C VAL A 14 -3.17 -3.72 -10.93
N ARG A 15 -3.78 -3.64 -12.12
CA ARG A 15 -3.46 -4.57 -13.23
C ARG A 15 -1.99 -4.52 -13.60
N GLN A 16 -1.38 -3.33 -13.61
CA GLN A 16 0.06 -3.17 -13.85
C GLN A 16 0.89 -3.72 -12.69
N ALA A 17 0.46 -3.52 -11.44
CA ALA A 17 1.17 -4.03 -10.27
C ALA A 17 1.18 -5.56 -10.22
N VAL A 18 0.05 -6.20 -10.53
CA VAL A 18 -0.04 -7.67 -10.63
C VAL A 18 0.89 -8.20 -11.72
N LYS A 19 0.92 -7.56 -12.89
CA LYS A 19 1.87 -7.91 -13.97
C LYS A 19 3.32 -7.76 -13.53
N ALA A 20 3.64 -6.70 -12.76
CA ALA A 20 4.97 -6.49 -12.23
C ALA A 20 5.39 -7.63 -11.28
N LEU A 21 4.50 -8.12 -10.41
CA LEU A 21 4.85 -9.24 -9.51
C LEU A 21 5.21 -10.55 -10.23
N ALA A 22 4.82 -10.73 -11.49
CA ALA A 22 5.10 -11.93 -12.28
C ALA A 22 6.44 -11.91 -13.03
N LEU A 23 7.20 -10.81 -12.92
CA LEU A 23 8.46 -10.60 -13.65
C LEU A 23 9.67 -10.68 -12.69
N ASP A 24 10.86 -10.34 -13.17
CA ASP A 24 12.14 -10.47 -12.45
C ASP A 24 12.40 -9.37 -11.38
N ALA A 25 13.66 -9.25 -10.93
CA ALA A 25 14.06 -8.31 -9.89
C ALA A 25 13.74 -6.82 -10.20
N ASP A 26 13.75 -6.39 -11.47
CA ASP A 26 13.37 -5.01 -11.81
C ASP A 26 11.86 -4.77 -11.63
N ALA A 27 11.10 -5.86 -11.58
CA ALA A 27 9.67 -5.81 -11.37
C ALA A 27 9.27 -5.52 -9.92
N GLN A 28 10.13 -5.85 -8.94
CA GLN A 28 9.92 -5.41 -7.55
C GLN A 28 9.98 -3.89 -7.41
N LYS A 29 10.86 -3.23 -8.17
CA LYS A 29 10.94 -1.76 -8.21
C LYS A 29 9.71 -1.16 -8.85
N LEU A 30 9.23 -1.74 -9.96
CA LEU A 30 8.00 -1.30 -10.61
C LEU A 30 6.78 -1.47 -9.70
N PHE A 31 6.66 -2.62 -9.02
CA PHE A 31 5.60 -2.86 -8.05
C PHE A 31 5.63 -1.82 -6.93
N SER A 32 6.80 -1.56 -6.33
CA SER A 32 6.98 -0.55 -5.28
C SER A 32 6.59 0.86 -5.75
N ARG A 33 6.92 1.22 -6.99
CA ARG A 33 6.48 2.49 -7.59
C ARG A 33 4.96 2.56 -7.74
N LEU A 34 4.35 1.51 -8.29
CA LEU A 34 2.89 1.44 -8.46
C LEU A 34 2.14 1.43 -7.12
N PHE A 35 2.72 0.82 -6.08
CA PHE A 35 2.20 0.83 -4.72
C PHE A 35 2.15 2.26 -4.16
N ASN A 36 3.22 3.04 -4.34
CA ASN A 36 3.25 4.46 -3.99
C ASN A 36 2.29 5.30 -4.84
N THR A 37 2.20 5.03 -6.15
CA THR A 37 1.22 5.68 -7.04
C THR A 37 -0.20 5.45 -6.55
N TYR A 38 -0.54 4.22 -6.18
CA TYR A 38 -1.88 3.89 -5.69
C TYR A 38 -2.22 4.67 -4.41
N HIS A 39 -1.26 4.90 -3.51
CA HIS A 39 -1.49 5.81 -2.38
C HIS A 39 -1.85 7.23 -2.82
N GLY A 40 -1.15 7.78 -3.83
CA GLY A 40 -1.49 9.09 -4.39
C GLY A 40 -2.90 9.12 -4.99
N LEU A 41 -3.38 8.00 -5.55
CA LEU A 41 -4.76 7.87 -6.01
C LEU A 41 -5.76 7.80 -4.85
N MET A 42 -5.39 7.17 -3.73
CA MET A 42 -6.20 7.17 -2.50
C MET A 42 -6.29 8.58 -1.88
N ASP A 43 -5.21 9.35 -1.93
CA ASP A 43 -5.20 10.76 -1.54
C ASP A 43 -6.13 11.58 -2.45
N ALA A 44 -6.00 11.43 -3.78
CA ALA A 44 -6.89 12.07 -4.75
C ALA A 44 -8.37 11.66 -4.59
N LEU A 45 -8.64 10.45 -4.09
CA LEU A 45 -9.99 9.98 -3.76
C LEU A 45 -10.57 10.64 -2.50
N GLY A 46 -9.73 11.29 -1.70
CA GLY A 46 -10.12 11.98 -0.47
C GLY A 46 -10.11 11.10 0.79
N VAL A 47 -9.36 9.99 0.78
CA VAL A 47 -9.29 9.07 1.94
C VAL A 47 -7.97 9.14 2.70
N CYS A 48 -7.11 10.12 2.40
CA CYS A 48 -5.87 10.38 3.11
C CYS A 48 -6.02 11.60 4.02
N ASP A 49 -5.71 11.45 5.31
CA ASP A 49 -5.59 12.57 6.24
C ASP A 49 -4.12 12.94 6.48
N LEU A 50 -3.88 14.01 7.24
CA LEU A 50 -2.54 14.50 7.54
C LEU A 50 -1.69 13.45 8.29
N THR A 51 -2.30 12.64 9.15
CA THR A 51 -1.59 11.62 9.93
C THR A 51 -1.09 10.52 9.02
N LEU A 52 -1.97 9.99 8.16
CA LEU A 52 -1.64 8.97 7.16
C LEU A 52 -0.60 9.48 6.17
N ALA A 53 -0.72 10.71 5.69
CA ALA A 53 0.27 11.33 4.81
C ALA A 53 1.66 11.35 5.46
N LYS A 54 1.74 11.81 6.71
CA LYS A 54 3.01 11.85 7.47
C LYS A 54 3.63 10.46 7.60
N ILE A 55 2.86 9.45 8.00
CA ILE A 55 3.35 8.07 8.14
C ILE A 55 3.92 7.61 6.79
N VAL A 56 3.16 7.75 5.70
CA VAL A 56 3.60 7.30 4.37
C VAL A 56 4.89 7.99 3.93
N TYR A 57 5.03 9.30 4.17
CA TYR A 57 6.26 10.01 3.83
C TYR A 57 7.44 9.58 4.72
N GLN A 58 7.24 9.36 6.02
CA GLN A 58 8.28 8.82 6.91
C GLN A 58 8.75 7.42 6.47
N VAL A 59 7.84 6.56 6.00
CA VAL A 59 8.23 5.26 5.42
C VAL A 59 9.06 5.45 4.15
N ARG A 60 8.67 6.38 3.28
CA ARG A 60 9.36 6.65 2.01
C ARG A 60 10.75 7.26 2.20
N GLU A 61 10.96 8.05 3.26
CA GLU A 61 12.27 8.57 3.64
C GLU A 61 13.27 7.45 3.97
N GLN A 62 12.78 6.28 4.38
CA GLN A 62 13.59 5.06 4.59
C GLN A 62 13.82 4.25 3.29
N GLY A 63 13.38 4.76 2.14
CA GLY A 63 13.52 4.09 0.85
C GLY A 63 12.49 2.97 0.59
N LEU A 64 11.47 2.84 1.44
CA LEU A 64 10.41 1.83 1.30
C LEU A 64 9.16 2.40 0.62
N ALA A 65 8.38 1.53 -0.02
CA ALA A 65 7.06 1.92 -0.54
C ALA A 65 5.98 1.77 0.53
N ALA A 66 5.01 2.69 0.51
CA ALA A 66 3.92 2.71 1.48
C ALA A 66 2.59 3.18 0.90
N LYS A 67 1.50 2.64 1.45
CA LYS A 67 0.13 3.07 1.18
C LYS A 67 -0.79 2.81 2.37
N ILE A 68 -1.91 3.53 2.41
CA ILE A 68 -3.04 3.27 3.30
C ILE A 68 -3.56 1.83 3.11
N SER A 69 -3.88 1.16 4.21
CA SER A 69 -4.61 -0.11 4.25
C SER A 69 -6.09 0.14 4.57
N GLY A 70 -7.01 -0.55 3.87
CA GLY A 70 -8.43 -0.42 4.16
C GLY A 70 -9.06 0.89 3.64
N ALA A 71 -9.99 1.45 4.44
CA ALA A 71 -10.84 2.56 4.03
C ALA A 71 -10.14 3.93 4.03
N GLY A 72 -9.17 4.14 4.93
CA GLY A 72 -8.46 5.42 5.11
C GLY A 72 -9.11 6.33 6.16
N LEU A 73 -8.61 7.57 6.24
CA LEU A 73 -8.97 8.57 7.27
C LEU A 73 -8.76 8.08 8.72
N GLY A 74 -7.74 7.26 8.91
CA GLY A 74 -7.45 6.50 10.13
C GLY A 74 -6.81 5.15 9.80
N ASP A 75 -6.82 4.25 10.78
CA ASP A 75 -6.34 2.87 10.67
C ASP A 75 -4.82 2.72 10.42
N CYS A 76 -4.45 1.98 9.37
CA CYS A 76 -3.12 1.41 9.19
C CYS A 76 -2.50 1.83 7.86
N VAL A 77 -1.18 1.91 7.84
CA VAL A 77 -0.36 2.02 6.63
C VAL A 77 0.39 0.70 6.44
N LEU A 78 0.44 0.23 5.20
CA LEU A 78 1.31 -0.87 4.81
C LEU A 78 2.63 -0.31 4.29
N ALA A 79 3.74 -0.85 4.81
CA ALA A 79 5.09 -0.64 4.30
C ALA A 79 5.59 -1.93 3.63
N LEU A 80 6.25 -1.81 2.48
CA LEU A 80 6.93 -2.94 1.84
C LEU A 80 8.36 -3.04 2.37
N GLY A 81 8.56 -3.80 3.44
CA GLY A 81 9.85 -4.00 4.09
C GLY A 81 9.76 -3.96 5.61
N GLN A 82 10.90 -4.13 6.28
CA GLN A 82 10.99 -3.94 7.73
C GLN A 82 11.17 -2.45 8.04
N ILE A 83 10.42 -1.96 9.02
CA ILE A 83 10.53 -0.59 9.49
C ILE A 83 10.20 -0.51 10.97
N ASP A 84 10.83 0.45 11.64
CA ASP A 84 10.49 0.90 12.97
C ASP A 84 10.33 2.43 12.93
N LEU A 85 9.12 2.92 13.22
CA LEU A 85 8.80 4.33 13.21
C LEU A 85 8.49 4.80 14.65
N PRO A 86 9.25 5.77 15.19
CA PRO A 86 8.96 6.34 16.49
C PRO A 86 7.54 6.89 16.59
N GLY A 87 6.81 6.51 17.64
CA GLY A 87 5.44 6.97 17.90
C GLY A 87 4.35 6.16 17.20
N TYR A 88 4.71 5.09 16.47
CA TYR A 88 3.74 4.19 15.84
C TYR A 88 3.98 2.73 16.26
N HIS A 89 2.91 1.94 16.25
CA HIS A 89 3.01 0.50 16.46
C HIS A 89 3.28 -0.19 15.13
N CYS A 90 4.52 -0.63 14.90
CA CYS A 90 4.92 -1.33 13.68
C CYS A 90 4.73 -2.84 13.85
N LEU A 91 3.69 -3.39 13.20
CA LEU A 91 3.40 -4.82 13.21
C LEU A 91 4.02 -5.50 11.98
N PRO A 92 5.03 -6.39 12.13
CA PRO A 92 5.52 -7.18 11.02
C PRO A 92 4.44 -8.19 10.59
N ALA A 93 4.19 -8.24 9.29
CA ALA A 93 3.26 -9.20 8.70
C ALA A 93 3.87 -9.80 7.43
N THR A 94 3.61 -11.08 7.20
CA THR A 94 3.99 -11.79 5.97
C THR A 94 2.74 -12.22 5.21
N ILE A 95 2.85 -12.27 3.89
CA ILE A 95 1.79 -12.83 3.04
C ILE A 95 2.00 -14.34 3.01
N THR A 96 0.95 -15.09 3.33
CA THR A 96 0.92 -16.55 3.31
C THR A 96 -0.05 -17.03 2.23
N GLU A 97 0.33 -18.11 1.54
CA GLU A 97 -0.58 -18.81 0.61
C GLU A 97 -1.64 -19.62 1.37
N GLN A 98 -1.37 -19.96 2.63
CA GLN A 98 -2.31 -20.60 3.53
C GLN A 98 -3.19 -19.52 4.17
N GLY A 99 -4.50 -19.57 3.93
CA GLY A 99 -5.46 -18.70 4.62
C GLY A 99 -5.44 -18.89 6.14
N ALA A 100 -6.13 -18.02 6.86
CA ALA A 100 -6.33 -18.23 8.30
C ALA A 100 -7.25 -19.44 8.51
N TRP A 101 -6.72 -20.48 9.15
CA TRP A 101 -7.49 -21.63 9.60
C TRP A 101 -7.68 -21.52 11.11
N HIS A 102 -8.92 -21.68 11.57
CA HIS A 102 -9.23 -21.89 12.97
C HIS A 102 -9.80 -23.30 13.11
N ASP A 103 -9.06 -24.19 13.76
CA ASP A 103 -9.59 -25.48 14.19
C ASP A 103 -10.62 -25.19 15.29
N ALA A 104 -11.87 -24.98 14.89
CA ALA A 104 -12.99 -24.99 15.82
C ALA A 104 -13.17 -26.43 16.34
N PRO A 105 -13.35 -26.65 17.66
CA PRO A 105 -13.55 -27.97 18.22
C PRO A 105 -14.86 -28.62 17.75
#